data_AF-A0A7C4WPF5-F1
#
_entry.id   AF-A0A7C4WPF5-F1
#
_cell.length_a   1.000
_cell.length_b   1.000
_cell.length_c   1.000
_cell.angle_alpha   90.00
_cell.angle_beta   90.00
_cell.angle_gamma   90.00
#
_symmetry.space_group_name_H-M   'P 1'
#
loop_
_entity.id
_entity.type
_entity.pdbx_description
1 polymer ?
#
loop_
_entity_poly.entity_id
_entity_poly.type
_entity_poly.pdbx_seq_one_letter_code
_entity_poly.pdbx_strand_id
1 'polypeptide(L)'
;MLVVELLSGLLAFGFFLLLWVILPHRLHRAQHSMVSRSEETTVRETPVVVAEEPPSRFPHQPEHAGASLRLRMSASPERRNGMWGVLEGEWGTRKVALPFGVERVRVHGALQERYTAIVGGLRCQHTAPYGLKEIVEEALQGLSYAGQLPLYGFGFLGPAGLQMAPVYRLQEWRVAEPEGPILSARDLRVLREHLADLWGCPAEAVKIYRLSEAMSWVPPLTVLSDFEGRLWVPVFLERGRLIYPHGLEERELHATPDSMWEALLVGLGSWIHEGCRIDMTEPLAREIRGHESHDQLRGFIAHNGRLRPLTWPIYRYREWWIALLDDDSERTRGVLASDRESLQRLAGRFLVREGYLRDPAALRVIRET
;
A
#
# COMPACT_ATOMS: atom_id res chain seq x y z
N MET A 1 -21.44 9.07 7.62
CA MET A 1 -20.49 8.47 8.59
C MET A 1 -20.73 6.97 8.77
N LEU A 2 -21.97 6.51 8.95
CA LEU A 2 -22.35 5.08 9.06
C LEU A 2 -22.02 4.19 7.84
N VAL A 3 -21.89 4.76 6.64
CA VAL A 3 -21.64 4.02 5.39
C VAL A 3 -20.18 3.53 5.27
N VAL A 4 -19.23 4.29 5.84
CA VAL A 4 -17.79 3.94 5.81
C VAL A 4 -17.49 2.81 6.80
N GLU A 5 -18.18 2.76 7.94
CA GLU A 5 -18.08 1.67 8.92
C GLU A 5 -18.74 0.38 8.42
N LEU A 6 -19.81 0.48 7.63
CA LEU A 6 -20.46 -0.68 7.02
C LEU A 6 -19.58 -1.30 5.91
N LEU A 7 -18.93 -0.45 5.11
CA LEU A 7 -18.02 -0.87 4.04
C LEU A 7 -16.72 -1.49 4.58
N SER A 8 -16.15 -0.92 5.66
CA SER A 8 -14.98 -1.52 6.32
C SER A 8 -15.31 -2.87 6.99
N GLY A 9 -16.53 -3.01 7.52
CA GLY A 9 -17.05 -4.28 8.04
C GLY A 9 -17.23 -5.37 6.97
N LEU A 10 -17.75 -5.00 5.80
CA LEU A 10 -17.91 -5.91 4.65
C LEU A 10 -16.57 -6.31 4.02
N LEU A 11 -15.61 -5.37 3.95
CA LEU A 11 -14.24 -5.64 3.47
C LEU A 11 -13.47 -6.56 4.41
N ALA A 12 -13.64 -6.42 5.73
CA ALA A 12 -13.07 -7.34 6.72
C ALA A 12 -13.67 -8.75 6.63
N PHE A 13 -14.94 -8.88 6.24
CA PHE A 13 -15.63 -10.17 6.07
C PHE A 13 -15.19 -10.91 4.79
N GLY A 14 -15.00 -10.20 3.67
CA GLY A 14 -14.48 -10.78 2.42
C GLY A 14 -13.04 -11.31 2.57
N PHE A 15 -12.20 -10.58 3.31
CA PHE A 15 -10.85 -11.03 3.67
C PHE A 15 -10.86 -12.28 4.58
N PHE A 16 -11.86 -12.38 5.48
CA PHE A 16 -12.05 -13.53 6.36
C PHE A 16 -12.36 -14.81 5.59
N LEU A 17 -13.19 -14.74 4.54
CA LEU A 17 -13.56 -15.89 3.71
C LEU A 17 -12.38 -16.43 2.89
N LEU A 18 -11.46 -15.56 2.45
CA LEU A 18 -10.30 -15.96 1.65
C LEU A 18 -9.23 -16.66 2.51
N LEU A 19 -9.03 -16.22 3.76
CA LEU A 19 -8.19 -16.92 4.74
C LEU A 19 -8.79 -18.24 5.24
N TRP A 20 -10.12 -18.32 5.36
CA TRP A 20 -10.81 -19.53 5.83
C TRP A 20 -10.74 -20.70 4.83
N VAL A 21 -10.50 -20.46 3.54
CA VAL A 21 -10.28 -21.53 2.56
C VAL A 21 -8.84 -22.05 2.61
N ILE A 22 -7.87 -21.19 2.93
CA ILE A 22 -6.44 -21.52 2.88
C ILE A 22 -5.92 -22.13 4.20
N LEU A 23 -6.45 -21.68 5.36
CA LEU A 23 -5.95 -22.13 6.68
C LEU A 23 -6.28 -23.60 7.03
N PRO A 24 -7.51 -24.11 6.82
CA PRO A 24 -7.85 -25.50 7.17
C PRO A 24 -7.07 -26.52 6.33
N HIS A 25 -6.75 -26.17 5.08
CA HIS A 25 -6.02 -27.07 4.18
C HIS A 25 -4.57 -27.32 4.62
N ARG A 26 -3.96 -26.36 5.34
CA ARG A 26 -2.61 -26.52 5.90
C ARG A 26 -2.61 -27.22 7.26
N LEU A 27 -3.63 -27.00 8.09
CA LEU A 27 -3.76 -27.69 9.38
C LEU A 27 -4.07 -29.19 9.21
N HIS A 28 -4.90 -29.57 8.22
CA HIS A 28 -5.26 -30.97 8.00
C HIS A 28 -4.12 -31.81 7.40
N ARG A 29 -3.20 -31.19 6.61
CA ARG A 29 -2.00 -31.85 6.09
C ARG A 29 -0.92 -32.06 7.15
N ALA A 30 -0.78 -31.13 8.10
CA ALA A 30 0.19 -31.25 9.19
C ALA A 30 -0.17 -32.35 10.21
N GLN A 31 -1.47 -32.65 10.39
CA GLN A 31 -1.91 -33.72 11.30
C GLN A 31 -1.83 -35.14 10.69
N HIS A 32 -1.89 -35.28 9.35
CA HIS A 32 -1.79 -36.60 8.71
C HIS A 32 -0.36 -37.04 8.38
N SER A 33 0.63 -36.15 8.38
CA SER A 33 2.03 -36.53 8.18
C SER A 33 2.72 -37.04 9.46
N MET A 34 2.07 -36.94 10.63
CA MET A 34 2.61 -37.41 11.92
C MET A 34 2.05 -38.75 12.40
N VAL A 35 1.14 -39.39 11.65
CA VAL A 35 0.60 -40.71 11.98
C VAL A 35 0.71 -41.63 10.78
N SER A 36 1.89 -42.21 10.56
CA SER A 36 2.10 -43.53 9.94
C SER A 36 3.59 -43.81 9.76
N ARG A 37 4.20 -44.55 10.69
CA ARG A 37 5.13 -45.66 10.41
C ARG A 37 5.74 -46.21 11.70
N SER A 38 5.16 -47.29 12.18
CA SER A 38 5.91 -48.36 12.81
C SER A 38 5.18 -49.65 12.46
N GLU A 39 5.67 -50.35 11.44
CA GLU A 39 5.59 -51.80 11.33
C GLU A 39 6.50 -52.28 10.17
N GLU A 40 7.38 -53.21 10.51
CA GLU A 40 8.24 -53.95 9.60
C GLU A 40 7.40 -54.90 8.72
N THR A 41 7.68 -54.97 7.42
CA THR A 41 7.82 -56.27 6.73
C THR A 41 8.55 -56.11 5.41
N THR A 42 9.44 -57.07 5.16
CA THR A 42 10.25 -57.27 3.97
C THR A 42 9.44 -57.73 2.75
N VAL A 43 10.05 -57.55 1.57
CA VAL A 43 9.98 -58.34 0.32
C VAL A 43 9.35 -57.66 -0.92
N ARG A 44 10.23 -57.60 -1.94
CA ARG A 44 10.06 -57.62 -3.42
C ARG A 44 10.11 -56.30 -4.21
N GLU A 45 11.20 -56.24 -4.97
CA GLU A 45 11.56 -55.29 -6.02
C GLU A 45 10.53 -55.24 -7.15
N THR A 46 10.21 -54.02 -7.57
CA THR A 46 9.79 -53.69 -8.93
C THR A 46 10.39 -52.30 -9.21
N PRO A 47 11.11 -52.07 -10.32
CA PRO A 47 11.67 -50.75 -10.60
C PRO A 47 10.53 -49.83 -11.04
N VAL A 48 9.92 -49.15 -10.06
CA VAL A 48 9.08 -47.99 -10.34
C VAL A 48 10.02 -46.88 -10.77
N VAL A 49 9.82 -46.38 -11.98
CA VAL A 49 10.43 -45.15 -12.48
C VAL A 49 10.13 -44.08 -11.44
N VAL A 50 11.15 -43.70 -10.67
CA VAL A 50 11.09 -42.56 -9.77
C VAL A 50 10.94 -41.35 -10.67
N ALA A 51 9.71 -40.87 -10.80
CA ALA A 51 9.50 -39.50 -11.22
C ALA A 51 10.21 -38.64 -10.16
N GLU A 52 11.32 -38.01 -10.54
CA GLU A 52 11.95 -36.98 -9.73
C GLU A 52 10.85 -35.99 -9.33
N GLU A 53 10.57 -35.88 -8.03
CA GLU A 53 9.80 -34.76 -7.51
C GLU A 53 10.48 -33.48 -8.01
N PRO A 54 9.75 -32.52 -8.61
CA PRO A 54 10.34 -31.26 -8.98
C PRO A 54 10.94 -30.62 -7.72
N PRO A 55 12.16 -30.06 -7.79
CA PRO A 55 12.81 -29.48 -6.63
C PRO A 55 11.87 -28.46 -5.99
N SER A 56 11.71 -28.53 -4.66
CA SER A 56 11.01 -27.52 -3.87
C SER A 56 11.45 -26.14 -4.35
N ARG A 57 10.52 -25.37 -4.92
CA ARG A 57 10.77 -24.00 -5.43
C ARG A 57 11.11 -23.01 -4.32
N PHE A 58 11.10 -23.46 -3.07
CA PHE A 58 11.36 -22.63 -1.89
C PHE A 58 12.60 -23.14 -1.17
N PRO A 59 13.60 -22.28 -0.91
CA PRO A 59 14.69 -22.64 -0.01
C PRO A 59 14.10 -22.98 1.36
N HIS A 60 14.61 -24.06 1.96
CA HIS A 60 14.28 -24.44 3.33
C HIS A 60 14.47 -23.25 4.28
N GLN A 61 13.49 -23.02 5.16
CA GLN A 61 13.53 -21.98 6.17
C GLN A 61 14.72 -22.20 7.11
N PRO A 62 15.61 -21.22 7.32
CA PRO A 62 16.50 -21.27 8.47
C PRO A 62 15.68 -21.13 9.75
N GLU A 63 16.07 -21.88 10.79
CA GLU A 63 15.56 -21.68 12.16
C GLU A 63 15.77 -20.21 12.57
N HIS A 64 14.71 -19.59 13.10
CA HIS A 64 14.65 -18.15 13.30
C HIS A 64 15.65 -17.65 14.35
N ALA A 65 16.64 -16.88 13.88
CA ALA A 65 17.36 -15.95 14.73
C ALA A 65 16.42 -14.77 15.11
N GLY A 66 15.73 -14.90 16.25
CA GLY A 66 15.29 -13.77 17.07
C GLY A 66 14.03 -13.00 16.66
N ALA A 67 12.86 -13.64 16.62
CA ALA A 67 11.60 -12.91 16.81
C ALA A 67 11.44 -12.56 18.30
N SER A 68 11.39 -11.28 18.65
CA SER A 68 11.27 -10.86 20.06
C SER A 68 10.20 -9.78 20.24
N LEU A 69 8.94 -10.14 20.04
CA LEU A 69 7.84 -9.23 20.38
C LEU A 69 7.60 -9.21 21.89
N ARG A 70 7.46 -8.00 22.42
CA ARG A 70 7.13 -7.71 23.82
C ARG A 70 5.82 -6.94 23.87
N LEU A 71 4.98 -7.31 24.83
CA LEU A 71 3.74 -6.61 25.11
C LEU A 71 4.03 -5.41 26.01
N ARG A 72 3.75 -4.19 25.54
CA ARG A 72 3.78 -2.98 26.36
C ARG A 72 2.37 -2.41 26.49
N MET A 73 1.84 -2.44 27.71
CA MET A 73 0.54 -1.85 28.03
C MET A 73 0.66 -0.33 28.12
N SER A 74 -0.38 0.39 27.71
CA SER A 74 -0.44 1.85 27.91
C SER A 74 -0.49 2.18 29.41
N ALA A 75 0.26 3.20 29.83
CA ALA A 75 0.33 3.63 31.23
C ALA A 75 -0.86 4.53 31.67
N SER A 76 -1.70 4.99 30.74
CA SER A 76 -2.80 5.90 31.06
C SER A 76 -4.14 5.17 31.30
N PRO A 77 -4.86 5.47 32.41
CA PRO A 77 -6.18 4.91 32.69
C PRO A 77 -7.28 5.45 31.75
N GLU A 78 -7.04 6.58 31.07
CA GLU A 78 -7.93 7.09 30.03
C GLU A 78 -7.49 6.55 28.67
N ARG A 79 -8.17 5.45 28.31
CA ARG A 79 -8.07 4.66 27.07
C ARG A 79 -8.32 5.54 25.83
N ARG A 80 -7.30 6.28 25.40
CA ARG A 80 -7.36 7.15 24.22
C ARG A 80 -7.70 6.32 22.98
N ASN A 81 -8.82 6.63 22.32
CA ASN A 81 -9.23 6.10 21.02
C ASN A 81 -9.34 4.56 20.92
N GLY A 82 -9.63 3.86 22.02
CA GLY A 82 -9.76 2.40 22.02
C GLY A 82 -8.45 1.61 21.93
N MET A 83 -7.29 2.29 21.92
CA MET A 83 -5.97 1.67 21.94
C MET A 83 -5.54 1.31 23.37
N TRP A 84 -5.11 0.07 23.59
CA TRP A 84 -4.79 -0.48 24.90
C TRP A 84 -3.30 -0.70 25.14
N GLY A 85 -2.53 -0.91 24.08
CA GLY A 85 -1.08 -1.04 24.17
C GLY A 85 -0.44 -1.23 22.81
N VAL A 86 0.85 -1.59 22.84
CA VAL A 86 1.66 -1.85 21.66
C VAL A 86 2.39 -3.19 21.84
N LEU A 87 2.37 -4.02 20.80
CA LEU A 87 3.28 -5.14 20.63
C LEU A 87 4.51 -4.62 19.89
N GLU A 88 5.64 -4.53 20.58
CA GLU A 88 6.87 -3.94 20.04
C GLU A 88 8.05 -4.91 20.09
N GLY A 89 8.93 -4.83 19.10
CA GLY A 89 10.10 -5.68 19.01
C GLY A 89 10.76 -5.62 17.65
N GLU A 90 11.58 -6.61 17.37
CA GLU A 90 12.24 -6.77 16.08
C GLU A 90 11.78 -8.07 15.41
N TRP A 91 11.61 -8.00 14.10
CA TRP A 91 11.32 -9.13 13.23
C TRP A 91 12.26 -9.09 12.01
N GLY A 92 13.24 -10.00 11.99
CA GLY A 92 14.38 -9.89 11.08
C GLY A 92 15.12 -8.58 11.33
N THR A 93 15.27 -7.73 10.30
CA THR A 93 15.95 -6.43 10.41
C THR A 93 15.00 -5.25 10.64
N ARG A 94 13.69 -5.49 10.84
CA ARG A 94 12.70 -4.42 10.96
C ARG A 94 12.20 -4.28 12.38
N LYS A 95 12.00 -3.03 12.79
CA LYS A 95 11.26 -2.68 14.00
C LYS A 95 9.76 -2.83 13.76
N VAL A 96 9.10 -3.46 14.72
CA VAL A 96 7.65 -3.66 14.75
C VAL A 96 7.13 -2.92 15.97
N ALA A 97 6.06 -2.14 15.79
CA ALA A 97 5.37 -1.42 16.85
C ALA A 97 3.87 -1.44 16.55
N LEU A 98 3.25 -2.60 16.77
CA LEU A 98 1.87 -2.87 16.41
C LEU A 98 0.91 -2.41 17.52
N PRO A 99 0.05 -1.42 17.28
CA PRO A 99 -0.96 -1.04 18.27
C PRO A 99 -2.05 -2.11 18.36
N PHE A 100 -2.51 -2.39 19.57
CA PHE A 100 -3.68 -3.24 19.80
C PHE A 100 -4.72 -2.54 20.66
N GLY A 101 -5.98 -2.85 20.41
CA GLY A 101 -7.13 -2.40 21.19
C GLY A 101 -7.76 -3.54 21.99
N VAL A 102 -8.69 -3.19 22.89
CA VAL A 102 -9.52 -4.17 23.60
C VAL A 102 -10.97 -3.74 23.56
N GLU A 103 -11.82 -4.68 23.18
CA GLU A 103 -13.27 -4.56 23.18
C GLU A 103 -13.85 -5.46 24.28
N ARG A 104 -14.91 -5.01 24.96
CA ARG A 104 -15.68 -5.86 25.87
C ARG A 104 -16.80 -6.52 25.08
N VAL A 105 -16.78 -7.85 25.00
CA VAL A 105 -17.72 -8.66 24.24
C VAL A 105 -18.49 -9.59 25.17
N ARG A 106 -19.77 -9.82 24.89
CA ARG A 106 -20.57 -10.82 25.64
C ARG A 106 -20.53 -12.15 24.89
N VAL A 107 -19.94 -13.17 25.50
CA VAL A 107 -19.78 -14.50 24.92
C VAL A 107 -20.49 -15.49 25.85
N HIS A 108 -21.51 -16.19 25.34
CA HIS A 108 -22.36 -17.11 26.13
C HIS A 108 -22.90 -16.49 27.44
N GLY A 109 -23.27 -15.21 27.41
CA GLY A 109 -23.79 -14.49 28.58
C GLY A 109 -22.73 -13.90 29.52
N ALA A 110 -21.46 -14.31 29.42
CA ALA A 110 -20.36 -13.76 30.21
C ALA A 110 -19.72 -12.55 29.50
N LEU A 111 -19.36 -11.52 30.27
CA LEU A 111 -18.59 -10.39 29.76
C LEU A 111 -17.11 -10.78 29.70
N GLN A 112 -16.51 -10.69 28.51
CA GLN A 112 -15.11 -11.02 28.26
C GLN A 112 -14.41 -9.87 27.54
N GLU A 113 -13.10 -9.81 27.68
CA GLU A 113 -12.26 -8.89 26.91
C GLU A 113 -11.78 -9.57 25.63
N ARG A 114 -11.72 -8.81 24.54
CA ARG A 114 -11.20 -9.24 23.24
C ARG A 114 -10.13 -8.26 22.79
N TYR A 115 -8.90 -8.73 22.78
CA TYR A 115 -7.72 -8.03 22.32
C TYR A 115 -7.65 -8.13 20.80
N THR A 116 -7.45 -7.00 20.12
CA THR A 116 -7.45 -6.93 18.65
C THR A 116 -6.25 -6.14 18.14
N ALA A 117 -5.57 -6.72 17.15
CA ALA A 117 -4.45 -6.18 16.41
C ALA A 117 -4.72 -6.27 14.90
N ILE A 118 -4.03 -5.47 14.08
CA ILE A 118 -4.10 -5.58 12.62
C ILE A 118 -2.68 -5.76 12.07
N VAL A 119 -2.43 -6.85 11.33
CA VAL A 119 -1.15 -7.19 10.70
C VAL A 119 -1.36 -7.27 9.19
N GLY A 120 -0.83 -6.33 8.41
CA GLY A 120 -0.95 -6.34 6.95
C GLY A 120 -2.40 -6.38 6.43
N GLY A 121 -3.35 -5.83 7.20
CA GLY A 121 -4.79 -5.91 6.91
C GLY A 121 -5.51 -7.09 7.58
N LEU A 122 -4.79 -8.07 8.13
CA LEU A 122 -5.37 -9.18 8.89
C LEU A 122 -5.71 -8.78 10.32
N ARG A 123 -6.98 -8.93 10.68
CA ARG A 123 -7.46 -8.76 12.05
C ARG A 123 -7.05 -9.96 12.91
N CYS A 124 -6.10 -9.76 13.80
CA CYS A 124 -5.67 -10.73 14.80
C CYS A 124 -6.46 -10.50 16.09
N GLN A 125 -7.08 -11.54 16.65
CA GLN A 125 -7.91 -11.40 17.85
C GLN A 125 -7.69 -12.52 18.84
N HIS A 126 -7.68 -12.19 20.14
CA HIS A 126 -7.62 -13.17 21.21
C HIS A 126 -8.33 -12.67 22.48
N THR A 127 -8.69 -13.57 23.39
CA THR A 127 -9.32 -13.22 24.69
C THR A 127 -8.32 -12.98 25.82
N ALA A 128 -7.05 -13.27 25.57
CA ALA A 128 -5.93 -13.04 26.48
C ALA A 128 -4.79 -12.29 25.78
N PRO A 129 -4.09 -11.35 26.46
CA PRO A 129 -3.00 -10.59 25.85
C PRO A 129 -1.85 -11.45 25.31
N TYR A 130 -1.45 -12.50 26.02
CA TYR A 130 -0.38 -13.39 25.57
C TYR A 130 -0.76 -14.19 24.32
N GLY A 131 -1.99 -14.71 24.24
CA GLY A 131 -2.44 -15.37 23.02
C GLY A 131 -2.62 -14.41 21.83
N LEU A 132 -2.84 -13.10 22.07
CA LEU A 132 -2.78 -12.12 20.99
C LEU A 132 -1.36 -12.03 20.41
N LYS A 133 -0.34 -12.03 21.28
CA LYS A 133 1.06 -12.02 20.85
C LYS A 133 1.35 -13.24 19.95
N GLU A 134 0.97 -14.44 20.37
CA GLU A 134 1.20 -15.67 19.60
C GLU A 134 0.55 -15.59 18.20
N ILE A 135 -0.72 -15.17 18.13
CA ILE A 135 -1.42 -14.99 16.84
C ILE A 135 -0.75 -13.94 15.96
N VAL A 136 -0.25 -12.84 16.55
CA VAL A 136 0.48 -11.81 15.80
C VAL A 136 1.82 -12.34 15.28
N GLU A 137 2.54 -13.12 16.08
CA GLU A 137 3.78 -13.77 15.65
C GLU A 137 3.52 -14.77 14.51
N GLU A 138 2.44 -15.56 14.58
CA GLU A 138 1.99 -16.42 13.48
C GLU A 138 1.64 -15.64 12.21
N ALA A 139 0.93 -14.51 12.36
CA ALA A 139 0.58 -13.65 11.24
C ALA A 139 1.83 -13.03 10.57
N LEU A 140 2.79 -12.55 11.37
CA LEU A 140 4.06 -12.04 10.87
C LEU A 140 4.90 -13.13 10.21
N GLN A 141 4.85 -14.35 10.75
CA GLN A 141 5.48 -15.51 10.13
C GLN A 141 4.85 -15.84 8.77
N GLY A 142 3.52 -15.81 8.67
CA GLY A 142 2.81 -16.02 7.42
C GLY A 142 3.05 -14.91 6.39
N LEU A 143 3.29 -13.67 6.84
CA LEU A 143 3.66 -12.54 6.00
C LEU A 143 5.15 -12.53 5.62
N SER A 144 5.98 -13.33 6.30
CA SER A 144 7.41 -13.35 6.05
C SER A 144 7.78 -14.26 4.89
N TYR A 145 8.67 -13.79 4.03
CA TYR A 145 9.25 -14.58 2.95
C TYR A 145 10.77 -14.48 3.00
N ALA A 146 11.45 -15.63 2.94
CA ALA A 146 12.92 -15.72 3.07
C ALA A 146 13.47 -14.97 4.30
N GLY A 147 12.76 -15.06 5.43
CA GLY A 147 13.15 -14.39 6.69
C GLY A 147 12.95 -12.88 6.71
N GLN A 148 12.25 -12.30 5.72
CA GLN A 148 12.02 -10.87 5.60
C GLN A 148 10.53 -10.55 5.52
N LEU A 149 10.14 -9.43 6.13
CA LEU A 149 8.83 -8.83 5.92
C LEU A 149 8.81 -8.06 4.58
N PRO A 150 7.66 -7.95 3.92
CA PRO A 150 7.53 -7.15 2.72
C PRO A 150 7.73 -5.66 3.05
N LEU A 151 8.31 -4.92 2.12
CA LEU A 151 8.46 -3.47 2.24
C LEU A 151 7.24 -2.74 1.64
N TYR A 152 6.75 -3.26 0.52
CA TYR A 152 5.62 -2.71 -0.22
C TYR A 152 4.54 -3.77 -0.42
N GLY A 153 3.38 -3.31 -0.86
CA GLY A 153 2.28 -4.15 -1.30
C GLY A 153 1.59 -3.48 -2.47
N PHE A 154 1.22 -4.25 -3.48
CA PHE A 154 0.32 -3.78 -4.51
C PHE A 154 -1.12 -4.15 -4.14
N GLY A 155 -2.04 -3.22 -4.31
CA GLY A 155 -3.45 -3.41 -4.03
C GLY A 155 -4.32 -3.08 -5.23
N PHE A 156 -5.36 -3.88 -5.43
CA PHE A 156 -6.36 -3.67 -6.46
C PHE A 156 -7.76 -3.92 -5.87
N LEU A 157 -8.66 -2.95 -6.03
CA LEU A 157 -10.05 -3.09 -5.61
C LEU A 157 -10.85 -3.75 -6.75
N GLY A 158 -10.91 -5.07 -6.72
CA GLY A 158 -11.66 -5.86 -7.70
C GLY A 158 -13.13 -6.09 -7.28
N PRO A 159 -13.92 -6.79 -8.10
CA PRO A 159 -15.31 -7.13 -7.79
C PRO A 159 -15.47 -7.95 -6.50
N ALA A 160 -14.46 -8.77 -6.17
CA ALA A 160 -14.44 -9.59 -4.97
C ALA A 160 -13.92 -8.85 -3.72
N GLY A 161 -13.56 -7.57 -3.85
CA GLY A 161 -12.95 -6.76 -2.79
C GLY A 161 -11.48 -6.43 -3.04
N LEU A 162 -10.84 -5.85 -2.03
CA LEU A 162 -9.44 -5.44 -2.08
C LEU A 162 -8.52 -6.67 -2.08
N GLN A 163 -7.78 -6.83 -3.15
CA GLN A 163 -6.72 -7.83 -3.30
C GLN A 163 -5.39 -7.14 -2.96
N MET A 164 -4.55 -7.78 -2.15
CA MET A 164 -3.23 -7.27 -1.77
C MET A 164 -2.15 -8.31 -2.06
N ALA A 165 -1.12 -7.90 -2.80
CA ALA A 165 0.06 -8.68 -3.15
C ALA A 165 1.30 -8.11 -2.43
N PRO A 166 1.84 -8.79 -1.41
CA PRO A 166 3.04 -8.37 -0.71
C PRO A 166 4.29 -8.40 -1.62
N VAL A 167 5.12 -7.38 -1.50
CA VAL A 167 6.33 -7.17 -2.31
C VAL A 167 7.57 -7.20 -1.43
N TYR A 168 8.50 -8.09 -1.76
CA TYR A 168 9.74 -8.33 -1.03
C TYR A 168 10.94 -7.82 -1.80
N ARG A 169 11.95 -7.36 -1.05
CA ARG A 169 13.23 -6.91 -1.59
C ARG A 169 14.25 -8.06 -1.54
N LEU A 170 14.52 -8.67 -2.68
CA LEU A 170 15.57 -9.69 -2.81
C LEU A 170 16.64 -9.19 -3.79
N GLN A 171 17.14 -10.06 -4.68
CA GLN A 171 17.94 -9.64 -5.84
C GLN A 171 17.15 -8.78 -6.82
N GLU A 172 15.82 -8.89 -6.78
CA GLU A 172 14.84 -8.07 -7.50
C GLU A 172 13.64 -7.84 -6.59
N TRP A 173 12.77 -6.90 -6.94
CA TRP A 173 11.45 -6.82 -6.32
C TRP A 173 10.66 -8.05 -6.73
N ARG A 174 10.01 -8.70 -5.76
CA ARG A 174 9.26 -9.92 -6.01
C ARG A 174 7.91 -9.90 -5.30
N VAL A 175 6.87 -10.27 -6.01
CA VAL A 175 5.55 -10.56 -5.42
C VAL A 175 5.54 -12.02 -4.96
N ALA A 176 5.05 -12.28 -3.75
CA ALA A 176 4.76 -13.63 -3.30
C ALA A 176 3.24 -13.85 -3.27
N GLU A 177 2.71 -14.53 -4.29
CA GLU A 177 1.40 -15.17 -4.21
C GLU A 177 1.60 -16.63 -3.79
N PRO A 178 0.92 -17.13 -2.75
CA PRO A 178 1.12 -18.49 -2.23
C PRO A 178 0.96 -19.61 -3.26
N GLU A 179 0.11 -19.39 -4.28
CA GLU A 179 -0.23 -20.36 -5.33
C GLU A 179 -0.05 -19.78 -6.75
N GLY A 180 0.48 -18.55 -6.86
CA GLY A 180 0.60 -17.81 -8.11
C GLY A 180 1.99 -17.87 -8.76
N PRO A 181 2.14 -17.36 -10.00
CA PRO A 181 3.44 -17.22 -10.63
C PRO A 181 4.31 -16.25 -9.83
N ILE A 182 5.60 -16.55 -9.75
CA ILE A 182 6.54 -15.64 -9.11
C ILE A 182 6.85 -14.50 -10.07
N LEU A 183 6.29 -13.32 -9.81
CA LEU A 183 6.62 -12.10 -10.56
C LEU A 183 7.83 -11.42 -9.93
N SER A 184 8.82 -11.07 -10.76
CA SER A 184 9.94 -10.22 -10.33
C SER A 184 10.31 -9.16 -11.35
N ALA A 185 10.84 -8.04 -10.86
CA ALA A 185 11.43 -6.99 -11.68
C ALA A 185 12.40 -6.13 -10.85
N ARG A 186 13.34 -5.47 -11.51
CA ARG A 186 14.24 -4.49 -10.87
C ARG A 186 13.56 -3.16 -10.55
N ASP A 187 12.45 -2.87 -11.23
CA ASP A 187 11.66 -1.65 -11.12
C ASP A 187 10.25 -2.00 -10.64
N LEU A 188 9.78 -1.33 -9.58
CA LEU A 188 8.43 -1.51 -9.04
C LEU A 188 7.35 -1.14 -10.07
N ARG A 189 7.62 -0.21 -11.00
CA ARG A 189 6.68 0.14 -12.07
C ARG A 189 6.43 -1.05 -13.00
N VAL A 190 7.50 -1.72 -13.43
CA VAL A 190 7.41 -2.91 -14.28
C VAL A 190 6.74 -4.07 -13.54
N LEU A 191 7.06 -4.25 -12.26
CA LEU A 191 6.39 -5.26 -11.43
C LEU A 191 4.88 -5.00 -11.31
N ARG A 192 4.49 -3.73 -11.17
CA ARG A 192 3.08 -3.31 -11.16
C ARG A 192 2.38 -3.65 -12.47
N GLU A 193 3.02 -3.42 -13.61
CA GLU A 193 2.48 -3.74 -14.95
C GLU A 193 2.24 -5.25 -15.08
N HIS A 194 3.23 -6.07 -14.76
CA HIS A 194 3.08 -7.54 -14.78
C HIS A 194 1.96 -8.03 -13.85
N LEU A 195 1.81 -7.42 -12.69
CA LEU A 195 0.76 -7.78 -11.74
C LEU A 195 -0.63 -7.33 -12.22
N ALA A 196 -0.72 -6.17 -12.87
CA ALA A 196 -1.94 -5.69 -13.48
C ALA A 196 -2.40 -6.62 -14.62
N ASP A 197 -1.47 -7.09 -15.45
CA ASP A 197 -1.72 -8.09 -16.49
C ASP A 197 -2.24 -9.40 -15.88
N LEU A 198 -1.64 -9.86 -14.78
CA LEU A 198 -2.09 -11.05 -14.04
C LEU A 198 -3.52 -10.89 -13.49
N TRP A 199 -3.83 -9.71 -12.95
CA TRP A 199 -5.16 -9.39 -12.43
C TRP A 199 -6.18 -9.00 -13.51
N GLY A 200 -5.77 -8.91 -14.78
CA GLY A 200 -6.63 -8.52 -15.90
C GLY A 200 -7.18 -7.10 -15.76
N CYS A 201 -6.41 -6.17 -15.19
CA CYS A 201 -6.82 -4.80 -14.93
C CYS A 201 -5.78 -3.79 -15.46
N PRO A 202 -6.16 -2.51 -15.69
CA PRO A 202 -5.19 -1.49 -16.09
C PRO A 202 -4.20 -1.20 -14.96
N ALA A 203 -2.93 -0.96 -15.29
CA ALA A 203 -1.87 -0.71 -14.31
C ALA A 203 -2.16 0.51 -13.40
N GLU A 204 -2.95 1.47 -13.87
CA GLU A 204 -3.41 2.62 -13.11
C GLU A 204 -4.38 2.25 -11.97
N ALA A 205 -5.10 1.13 -12.09
CA ALA A 205 -5.96 0.61 -11.04
C ALA A 205 -5.18 -0.07 -9.91
N VAL A 206 -3.96 -0.53 -10.19
CA VAL A 206 -3.06 -1.12 -9.19
C VAL A 206 -2.36 -0.01 -8.40
N LYS A 207 -2.66 0.06 -7.10
CA LYS A 207 -2.09 1.03 -6.17
C LYS A 207 -0.96 0.40 -5.38
N ILE A 208 0.07 1.18 -5.09
CA ILE A 208 1.14 0.76 -4.19
C ILE A 208 0.87 1.25 -2.78
N TYR A 209 1.30 0.44 -1.81
CA TYR A 209 1.27 0.71 -0.39
C TYR A 209 2.63 0.36 0.21
N ARG A 210 2.99 1.02 1.30
CA ARG A 210 4.15 0.70 2.11
C ARG A 210 3.69 0.01 3.39
N LEU A 211 4.38 -1.04 3.81
CA LEU A 211 4.15 -1.65 5.13
C LEU A 211 4.83 -0.80 6.19
N SER A 212 4.07 -0.10 7.03
CA SER A 212 4.61 0.71 8.14
C SER A 212 5.10 -0.17 9.30
N GLU A 213 5.84 0.41 10.24
CA GLU A 213 6.22 -0.30 11.49
C GLU A 213 5.02 -0.74 12.36
N ALA A 214 3.87 -0.07 12.20
CA ALA A 214 2.60 -0.49 12.80
C ALA A 214 1.94 -1.66 12.02
N MET A 215 2.68 -2.28 11.10
CA MET A 215 2.25 -3.38 10.25
C MET A 215 0.95 -3.07 9.49
N SER A 216 0.80 -1.82 9.06
CA SER A 216 -0.37 -1.37 8.30
C SER A 216 0.06 -0.93 6.90
N TRP A 217 -0.77 -1.22 5.89
CA TRP A 217 -0.56 -0.76 4.53
C TRP A 217 -0.90 0.74 4.43
N VAL A 218 0.13 1.55 4.21
CA VAL A 218 0.01 3.01 4.12
C VAL A 218 0.12 3.42 2.65
N PRO A 219 -0.85 4.17 2.11
CA PRO A 219 -0.76 4.68 0.75
C PRO A 219 0.38 5.72 0.65
N PRO A 220 0.91 5.97 -0.56
CA PRO A 220 1.86 7.05 -0.76
C PRO A 220 1.22 8.39 -0.40
N LEU A 221 2.03 9.29 0.19
CA LEU A 221 1.68 10.71 0.34
C LEU A 221 1.43 11.32 -1.04
N THR A 222 2.27 10.93 -2.01
CA THR A 222 2.17 11.37 -3.39
C THR A 222 2.81 10.38 -4.37
N VAL A 223 2.42 10.42 -5.63
CA VAL A 223 3.07 9.70 -6.73
C VAL A 223 3.45 10.69 -7.81
N LEU A 224 4.75 10.85 -8.04
CA LEU A 224 5.28 11.58 -9.19
C LEU A 224 5.26 10.65 -10.41
N SER A 225 4.67 11.12 -11.49
CA SER A 225 4.61 10.40 -12.77
C SER A 225 4.79 11.37 -13.94
N ASP A 226 4.97 10.86 -15.14
CA ASP A 226 5.00 11.67 -16.37
C ASP A 226 3.83 11.32 -17.30
N PHE A 227 3.66 12.12 -18.36
CA PHE A 227 2.62 11.81 -19.35
C PHE A 227 2.90 10.55 -20.16
N GLU A 228 4.16 10.12 -20.24
CA GLU A 228 4.56 9.01 -21.09
C GLU A 228 4.52 7.66 -20.34
N GLY A 229 4.27 7.68 -19.03
CA GLY A 229 4.28 6.50 -18.17
C GLY A 229 5.67 5.94 -17.90
N ARG A 230 6.73 6.69 -18.23
CA ARG A 230 8.13 6.27 -18.01
C ARG A 230 8.58 6.53 -16.59
N LEU A 231 8.05 7.60 -15.98
CA LEU A 231 8.32 7.96 -14.60
C LEU A 231 7.17 7.50 -13.71
N TRP A 232 7.51 6.81 -12.61
CA TRP A 232 6.57 6.45 -11.57
C TRP A 232 7.29 6.30 -10.22
N VAL A 233 7.21 7.34 -9.39
CA VAL A 233 7.92 7.44 -8.11
C VAL A 233 6.92 7.70 -6.99
N PRO A 234 6.50 6.66 -6.26
CA PRO A 234 5.67 6.82 -5.07
C PRO A 234 6.53 7.32 -3.88
N VAL A 235 6.04 8.35 -3.20
CA VAL A 235 6.69 8.91 -2.01
C VAL A 235 5.77 8.74 -0.81
N PHE A 236 6.34 8.27 0.29
CA PHE A 236 5.65 7.93 1.53
C PHE A 236 6.09 8.86 2.65
N LEU A 237 5.17 9.19 3.57
CA LEU A 237 5.49 9.90 4.80
C LEU A 237 5.58 8.90 5.95
N GLU A 238 6.77 8.73 6.52
CA GLU A 238 7.02 7.85 7.66
C GLU A 238 7.78 8.60 8.74
N ARG A 239 7.17 8.77 9.93
CA ARG A 239 7.77 9.49 11.07
C ARG A 239 8.29 10.90 10.73
N GLY A 240 7.53 11.64 9.91
CA GLY A 240 7.91 12.99 9.48
C GLY A 240 9.01 13.02 8.40
N ARG A 241 9.41 11.86 7.88
CA ARG A 241 10.40 11.74 6.80
C ARG A 241 9.72 11.30 5.52
N LEU A 242 10.17 11.86 4.40
CA LEU A 242 9.71 11.45 3.08
C LEU A 242 10.63 10.36 2.56
N ILE A 243 10.06 9.20 2.24
CA ILE A 243 10.78 8.01 1.79
C ILE A 243 10.24 7.60 0.43
N TYR A 244 11.12 7.21 -0.49
CA TYR A 244 10.74 6.74 -1.81
C TYR A 244 11.64 5.57 -2.26
N PRO A 245 11.16 4.69 -3.16
CA PRO A 245 11.97 3.61 -3.71
C PRO A 245 12.93 4.15 -4.79
N HIS A 246 14.20 3.74 -4.73
CA HIS A 246 15.21 4.02 -5.75
C HIS A 246 15.93 2.73 -6.15
N GLY A 247 15.55 2.16 -7.30
CA GLY A 247 16.00 0.82 -7.67
C GLY A 247 15.52 -0.20 -6.64
N LEU A 248 16.44 -0.90 -5.98
CA LEU A 248 16.15 -1.86 -4.91
C LEU A 248 16.30 -1.25 -3.51
N GLU A 249 16.59 0.05 -3.38
CA GLU A 249 16.80 0.69 -2.08
C GLU A 249 15.66 1.64 -1.73
N GLU A 250 15.58 1.98 -0.46
CA GLU A 250 14.76 3.07 0.04
C GLU A 250 15.66 4.28 0.26
N ARG A 251 15.25 5.43 -0.23
CA ARG A 251 15.95 6.69 -0.01
C ARG A 251 15.06 7.67 0.71
N GLU A 252 15.67 8.41 1.61
CA GLU A 252 15.05 9.53 2.30
C GLU A 252 15.25 10.79 1.46
N LEU A 253 14.20 11.59 1.27
CA LEU A 253 14.36 12.95 0.77
C LEU A 253 14.87 13.79 1.94
N HIS A 254 16.14 14.16 1.88
CA HIS A 254 16.72 15.08 2.86
C HIS A 254 16.17 16.48 2.62
N ALA A 255 15.19 16.88 3.44
CA ALA A 255 14.72 18.24 3.47
C ALA A 255 14.55 18.71 4.92
N THR A 256 15.17 19.85 5.20
CA THR A 256 15.03 20.64 6.42
C THR A 256 13.59 21.18 6.52
N PRO A 257 12.86 20.98 7.63
CA PRO A 257 11.42 21.16 7.59
C PRO A 257 11.01 22.59 7.89
N ASP A 258 10.55 23.30 6.86
CA ASP A 258 9.45 24.27 6.98
C ASP A 258 8.20 23.77 6.20
N SER A 259 8.33 22.85 5.23
CA SER A 259 7.22 22.35 4.39
C SER A 259 7.50 20.98 3.72
N MET A 260 6.47 20.11 3.59
CA MET A 260 6.55 18.83 2.85
C MET A 260 6.60 19.04 1.34
N TRP A 261 5.90 20.06 0.85
CA TRP A 261 5.89 20.39 -0.57
C TRP A 261 7.27 20.81 -1.08
N GLU A 262 7.97 21.67 -0.34
CA GLU A 262 9.34 22.07 -0.68
C GLU A 262 10.29 20.88 -0.68
N ALA A 263 10.15 20.02 0.33
CA ALA A 263 10.94 18.81 0.47
C ALA A 263 10.82 17.89 -0.74
N LEU A 264 9.59 17.72 -1.26
CA LEU A 264 9.32 16.95 -2.46
C LEU A 264 9.98 17.57 -3.69
N LEU A 265 9.81 18.88 -3.90
CA LEU A 265 10.35 19.55 -5.08
C LEU A 265 11.87 19.56 -5.12
N VAL A 266 12.52 19.82 -3.98
CA VAL A 266 13.99 19.81 -3.88
C VAL A 266 14.52 18.39 -4.00
N GLY A 267 13.94 17.45 -3.26
CA GLY A 267 14.45 16.09 -3.19
C GLY A 267 14.24 15.29 -4.49
N LEU A 268 13.17 15.58 -5.24
CA LEU A 268 12.87 14.94 -6.52
C LEU A 268 13.31 15.78 -7.73
N GLY A 269 13.97 16.93 -7.53
CA GLY A 269 14.18 17.93 -8.57
C GLY A 269 14.82 17.42 -9.86
N SER A 270 15.68 16.40 -9.79
CA SER A 270 16.27 15.76 -10.98
C SER A 270 15.30 14.92 -11.82
N TRP A 271 14.17 14.51 -11.25
CA TRP A 271 13.07 13.83 -11.95
C TRP A 271 11.94 14.77 -12.34
N ILE A 272 11.89 15.98 -11.79
CA ILE A 272 10.89 16.96 -12.16
C ILE A 272 11.31 17.60 -13.47
N HIS A 273 10.50 17.39 -14.49
CA HIS A 273 10.63 17.99 -15.80
C HIS A 273 9.27 18.46 -16.31
N GLU A 274 9.25 19.18 -17.43
CA GLU A 274 7.98 19.52 -18.09
C GLU A 274 7.19 18.26 -18.42
N GLY A 275 5.92 18.23 -18.05
CA GLY A 275 5.07 17.06 -18.23
C GLY A 275 5.07 16.08 -17.05
N CYS A 276 5.68 16.43 -15.92
CA CYS A 276 5.43 15.74 -14.67
C CYS A 276 3.99 15.99 -14.17
N ARG A 277 3.45 14.97 -13.52
CA ARG A 277 2.19 14.98 -12.81
C ARG A 277 2.41 14.45 -11.40
N ILE A 278 1.60 14.91 -10.46
CA ILE A 278 1.69 14.52 -9.05
C ILE A 278 0.30 14.15 -8.57
N ASP A 279 0.10 12.88 -8.25
CA ASP A 279 -1.13 12.42 -7.58
C ASP A 279 -0.91 12.48 -6.07
N MET A 280 -1.59 13.38 -5.38
CA MET A 280 -1.34 13.68 -3.97
C MET A 280 -2.53 13.39 -3.06
N THR A 281 -2.19 13.09 -1.81
CA THR A 281 -3.17 13.01 -0.72
C THR A 281 -3.59 14.41 -0.26
N GLU A 282 -4.78 14.48 0.35
CA GLU A 282 -5.36 15.73 0.84
C GLU A 282 -4.45 16.52 1.81
N PRO A 283 -3.66 15.92 2.73
CA PRO A 283 -2.73 16.69 3.57
C PRO A 283 -1.70 17.49 2.76
N LEU A 284 -1.11 16.89 1.72
CA LEU A 284 -0.16 17.59 0.85
C LEU A 284 -0.86 18.63 -0.02
N ALA A 285 -2.04 18.30 -0.57
CA ALA A 285 -2.83 19.25 -1.35
C ALA A 285 -3.20 20.49 -0.52
N ARG A 286 -3.64 20.29 0.73
CA ARG A 286 -3.97 21.37 1.66
C ARG A 286 -2.78 22.27 1.96
N GLU A 287 -1.60 21.70 2.12
CA GLU A 287 -0.38 22.49 2.32
C GLU A 287 -0.12 23.39 1.11
N ILE A 288 -0.21 22.85 -0.11
CA ILE A 288 -0.06 23.64 -1.35
C ILE A 288 -1.13 24.73 -1.44
N ARG A 289 -2.39 24.40 -1.12
CA ARG A 289 -3.50 25.37 -1.10
C ARG A 289 -3.34 26.45 -0.02
N GLY A 290 -2.51 26.23 0.98
CA GLY A 290 -2.17 27.22 2.00
C GLY A 290 -1.29 28.36 1.46
N HIS A 291 -0.66 28.18 0.29
CA HIS A 291 0.03 29.24 -0.42
C HIS A 291 -0.96 30.12 -1.19
N GLU A 292 -0.56 31.36 -1.47
CA GLU A 292 -1.36 32.29 -2.27
C GLU A 292 -1.52 31.74 -3.69
N SER A 293 -2.78 31.59 -4.13
CA SER A 293 -3.12 31.31 -5.53
C SER A 293 -2.71 32.52 -6.38
N HIS A 294 -2.07 32.27 -7.51
CA HIS A 294 -1.66 33.35 -8.41
C HIS A 294 -2.64 33.59 -9.56
N ASP A 295 -3.23 32.52 -10.09
CA ASP A 295 -4.08 32.51 -11.29
C ASP A 295 -5.02 31.31 -11.19
N GLN A 296 -5.97 31.21 -12.12
CA GLN A 296 -6.79 30.01 -12.29
C GLN A 296 -6.81 29.56 -13.76
N LEU A 297 -6.74 28.26 -14.00
CA LEU A 297 -7.15 27.69 -15.28
C LEU A 297 -8.65 27.45 -15.24
N ARG A 298 -9.37 27.99 -16.21
CA ARG A 298 -10.81 27.75 -16.36
C ARG A 298 -11.12 27.10 -17.70
N GLY A 299 -12.10 26.21 -17.68
CA GLY A 299 -12.62 25.55 -18.86
C GLY A 299 -14.04 25.06 -18.64
N PHE A 300 -14.58 24.40 -19.65
CA PHE A 300 -15.85 23.69 -19.55
C PHE A 300 -15.65 22.23 -19.91
N ILE A 301 -16.13 21.34 -19.04
CA ILE A 301 -16.11 19.89 -19.28
C ILE A 301 -17.51 19.42 -19.61
N ALA A 302 -17.63 18.45 -20.51
CA ALA A 302 -18.91 17.79 -20.79
C ALA A 302 -19.03 16.57 -19.86
N HIS A 303 -19.92 16.65 -18.87
CA HIS A 303 -20.19 15.55 -17.93
C HIS A 303 -21.68 15.19 -17.97
N ASN A 304 -22.02 13.94 -18.29
CA ASN A 304 -23.40 13.45 -18.47
C ASN A 304 -24.25 14.34 -19.41
N GLY A 305 -23.67 14.78 -20.52
CA GLY A 305 -24.34 15.61 -21.51
C GLY A 305 -24.56 17.07 -21.09
N ARG A 306 -24.04 17.51 -19.95
CA ARG A 306 -24.08 18.91 -19.48
C ARG A 306 -22.68 19.51 -19.43
N LEU A 307 -22.57 20.78 -19.83
CA LEU A 307 -21.35 21.56 -19.63
C LEU A 307 -21.26 21.95 -18.15
N ARG A 308 -20.15 21.61 -17.50
CA ARG A 308 -19.81 22.06 -16.15
C ARG A 308 -18.58 22.95 -16.21
N PRO A 309 -18.57 24.09 -15.50
CA PRO A 309 -17.35 24.87 -15.36
C PRO A 309 -16.33 24.05 -14.56
N LEU A 310 -15.08 24.14 -14.99
CA LEU A 310 -13.93 23.54 -14.34
C LEU A 310 -12.95 24.65 -14.00
N THR A 311 -12.49 24.70 -12.75
CA THR A 311 -11.53 25.70 -12.26
C THR A 311 -10.41 24.99 -11.56
N TRP A 312 -9.17 25.26 -11.95
CA TRP A 312 -7.97 24.75 -11.30
C TRP A 312 -7.16 25.92 -10.77
N PRO A 313 -6.98 26.05 -9.45
CA PRO A 313 -6.09 27.04 -8.90
C PRO A 313 -4.65 26.77 -9.34
N ILE A 314 -3.94 27.84 -9.67
CA ILE A 314 -2.54 27.81 -10.06
C ILE A 314 -1.70 28.39 -8.92
N TYR A 315 -0.76 27.59 -8.46
CA TYR A 315 0.23 27.98 -7.47
C TYR A 315 1.60 28.10 -8.13
N ARG A 316 2.46 28.92 -7.54
CA ARG A 316 3.85 29.06 -7.95
C ARG A 316 4.74 28.72 -6.77
N TYR A 317 5.75 27.91 -7.03
CA TYR A 317 6.79 27.62 -6.07
C TYR A 317 8.15 27.69 -6.76
N ARG A 318 8.97 28.68 -6.37
CA ARG A 318 10.25 29.00 -7.04
C ARG A 318 10.08 29.11 -8.57
N GLU A 319 10.69 28.21 -9.32
CA GLU A 319 10.63 28.12 -10.78
C GLU A 319 9.47 27.28 -11.33
N TRP A 320 8.72 26.58 -10.48
CA TRP A 320 7.65 25.67 -10.89
C TRP A 320 6.27 26.29 -10.71
N TRP A 321 5.43 26.11 -11.73
CA TRP A 321 4.00 26.37 -11.69
C TRP A 321 3.26 25.04 -11.55
N ILE A 322 2.24 25.02 -10.69
CA ILE A 322 1.40 23.84 -10.48
C ILE A 322 -0.07 24.21 -10.59
N ALA A 323 -0.82 23.46 -11.37
CA ALA A 323 -2.27 23.52 -11.41
C ALA A 323 -2.83 22.29 -10.69
N LEU A 324 -3.75 22.49 -9.75
CA LEU A 324 -4.39 21.42 -8.99
C LEU A 324 -5.81 21.12 -9.49
N LEU A 325 -6.11 19.85 -9.67
CA LEU A 325 -7.45 19.31 -9.87
C LEU A 325 -7.95 18.63 -8.62
N ASP A 326 -9.08 19.11 -8.14
CA ASP A 326 -9.89 18.37 -7.20
C ASP A 326 -10.83 17.48 -7.99
N ASP A 327 -10.51 16.19 -8.00
CA ASP A 327 -11.36 15.13 -8.51
C ASP A 327 -12.25 14.63 -7.37
N ASP A 328 -13.45 14.12 -7.69
CA ASP A 328 -14.40 13.58 -6.71
C ASP A 328 -13.85 12.31 -6.00
N SER A 329 -12.64 11.84 -6.35
CA SER A 329 -12.00 10.58 -5.97
C SER A 329 -11.14 10.64 -4.68
N GLU A 330 -11.38 11.61 -3.79
CA GLU A 330 -10.60 11.86 -2.55
C GLU A 330 -9.08 12.10 -2.78
N ARG A 331 -8.65 12.23 -4.05
CA ARG A 331 -7.27 12.52 -4.43
C ARG A 331 -7.21 13.76 -5.30
N THR A 332 -6.28 14.66 -4.94
CA THR A 332 -5.97 15.83 -5.74
C THR A 332 -4.86 15.47 -6.72
N ARG A 333 -4.97 15.93 -7.96
CA ARG A 333 -3.94 15.71 -8.99
C ARG A 333 -3.32 17.04 -9.40
N GLY A 334 -2.01 17.08 -9.54
CA GLY A 334 -1.25 18.25 -9.92
C GLY A 334 -0.56 18.07 -11.26
N VAL A 335 -0.53 19.11 -12.09
CA VAL A 335 0.31 19.19 -13.29
C VAL A 335 1.37 20.26 -13.07
N LEU A 336 2.64 19.96 -13.38
CA LEU A 336 3.76 20.87 -13.20
C LEU A 336 4.28 21.39 -14.53
N ALA A 337 4.71 22.64 -14.54
CA ALA A 337 5.41 23.26 -15.67
C ALA A 337 6.38 24.35 -15.20
N SER A 338 7.37 24.65 -16.05
CA SER A 338 8.36 25.72 -15.89
C SER A 338 7.74 27.12 -16.06
N ASP A 339 6.66 27.23 -16.84
CA ASP A 339 5.97 28.48 -17.14
C ASP A 339 4.45 28.28 -17.28
N ARG A 340 3.69 29.39 -17.30
CA ARG A 340 2.21 29.38 -17.35
C ARG A 340 1.64 28.85 -18.67
N GLU A 341 2.28 29.14 -19.80
CA GLU A 341 1.81 28.71 -21.13
C GLU A 341 1.98 27.19 -21.27
N SER A 342 3.14 26.68 -20.86
CA SER A 342 3.40 25.25 -20.74
C SER A 342 2.44 24.59 -19.77
N LEU A 343 2.12 25.22 -18.63
CA LEU A 343 1.13 24.70 -17.68
C LEU A 343 -0.25 24.54 -18.32
N GLN A 344 -0.74 25.58 -19.00
CA GLN A 344 -2.03 25.56 -19.69
C GLN A 344 -2.08 24.43 -20.73
N ARG A 345 -1.04 24.30 -21.56
CA ARG A 345 -0.92 23.25 -22.58
C ARG A 345 -0.92 21.86 -21.96
N LEU A 346 -0.13 21.64 -20.90
CA LEU A 346 0.01 20.35 -20.24
C LEU A 346 -1.26 19.96 -19.47
N ALA A 347 -1.88 20.91 -18.75
CA ALA A 347 -3.16 20.70 -18.08
C ALA A 347 -4.28 20.40 -19.09
N GLY A 348 -4.30 21.10 -20.23
CA GLY A 348 -5.22 20.79 -21.33
C GLY A 348 -5.03 19.36 -21.85
N ARG A 349 -3.79 18.93 -22.09
CA ARG A 349 -3.47 17.55 -22.51
C ARG A 349 -3.89 16.52 -21.46
N PHE A 350 -3.66 16.82 -20.18
CA PHE A 350 -4.11 15.99 -19.07
C PHE A 350 -5.62 15.79 -19.08
N LEU A 351 -6.38 16.88 -19.14
CA LEU A 351 -7.83 16.84 -19.17
C LEU A 351 -8.37 16.08 -20.38
N VAL A 352 -7.71 16.17 -21.54
CA VAL A 352 -8.09 15.37 -22.71
C VAL A 352 -7.85 13.87 -22.48
N ARG A 353 -6.71 13.51 -21.90
CA ARG A 353 -6.40 12.10 -21.60
C ARG A 353 -7.36 11.50 -20.58
N GLU A 354 -7.75 12.27 -19.57
CA GLU A 354 -8.72 11.85 -18.56
C GLU A 354 -10.18 11.92 -19.07
N GLY A 355 -10.40 12.32 -20.33
CA GLY A 355 -11.73 12.40 -20.94
C GLY A 355 -12.57 13.59 -20.50
N TYR A 356 -11.99 14.53 -19.76
CA TYR A 356 -12.67 15.76 -19.31
C TYR A 356 -12.81 16.80 -20.43
N LEU A 357 -11.84 16.88 -21.34
CA LEU A 357 -11.85 17.80 -22.48
C LEU A 357 -11.73 17.04 -23.81
N ARG A 358 -12.21 17.67 -24.90
CA ARG A 358 -12.01 17.17 -26.27
C ARG A 358 -10.80 17.78 -26.98
N ASP A 359 -10.45 19.02 -26.62
CA ASP A 359 -9.35 19.78 -27.20
C ASP A 359 -8.55 20.43 -26.06
N PRO A 360 -7.22 20.24 -25.98
CA PRO A 360 -6.38 20.89 -24.98
C PRO A 360 -6.48 22.42 -25.02
N ALA A 361 -6.70 23.03 -26.20
CA ALA A 361 -6.74 24.48 -26.38
C ALA A 361 -8.01 25.14 -25.83
N ALA A 362 -9.01 24.34 -25.42
CA ALA A 362 -10.24 24.84 -24.80
C ALA A 362 -10.01 25.39 -23.38
N LEU A 363 -8.92 25.02 -22.72
CA LEU A 363 -8.54 25.55 -21.41
C LEU A 363 -8.01 26.97 -21.54
N ARG A 364 -8.42 27.89 -20.66
CA ARG A 364 -7.99 29.30 -20.65
C ARG A 364 -7.43 29.69 -19.29
N VAL A 365 -6.36 30.48 -19.28
CA VAL A 365 -5.82 31.10 -18.05
C VAL A 365 -6.63 32.37 -17.76
N ILE A 366 -7.09 32.53 -16.53
CA ILE A 366 -7.73 33.75 -16.04
C ILE A 366 -6.94 34.23 -14.82
N ARG A 367 -6.59 35.52 -14.82
CA ARG A 367 -5.91 36.15 -13.68
C ARG A 367 -6.95 36.44 -12.60
N GLU A 368 -6.62 36.15 -11.34
CA GLU A 368 -7.38 36.69 -10.22
C GLU A 368 -7.09 38.21 -10.15
N THR A 369 -8.14 39.01 -10.30
CA THR A 369 -8.09 40.49 -10.24
C THR A 369 -8.34 41.01 -8.84
#